data_AF-A0A256ZCV3-F1
#
_entry.id   AF-A0A256ZCV3-F1
#
_cell.length_a   1.000
_cell.length_b   1.000
_cell.length_c   1.000
_cell.angle_alpha   90.00
_cell.angle_beta   90.00
_cell.angle_gamma   90.00
#
_symmetry.space_group_name_H-M   'P 1'
#
loop_
_entity.id
_entity.type
_entity.pdbx_description
1 polymer ?
#
loop_
_entity_poly.entity_id
_entity_poly.type
_entity_poly.pdbx_seq_one_letter_code
_entity_poly.pdbx_strand_id
1 'polypeptide(L)'
;MSSRAGIKGYVRTDVFITSYDEGSVNKLVSELKSRFNVVGVVRSSVVSELYYVSIEGDVVGEVREILKRYPEILWYKLDKVEFK
;
A
#
# COMPACT_ATOMS: atom_id res chain seq x y z
N MET A 1 -11.90 15.89 -3.31
CA MET A 1 -10.63 15.48 -2.65
C MET A 1 -9.49 15.92 -3.54
N SER A 2 -8.64 16.82 -3.06
CA SER A 2 -7.55 17.41 -3.85
C SER A 2 -6.45 16.36 -4.02
N SER A 3 -6.26 15.83 -5.23
CA SER A 3 -5.19 14.89 -5.52
C SER A 3 -3.85 15.61 -5.40
N ARG A 4 -3.08 15.33 -4.35
CA ARG A 4 -1.68 15.77 -4.22
C ARG A 4 -0.73 15.05 -5.19
N ALA A 5 -1.22 14.04 -5.90
CA ALA A 5 -0.52 13.41 -7.00
C ALA A 5 -0.24 14.45 -8.10
N GLY A 6 1.05 14.76 -8.33
CA GLY A 6 1.50 15.77 -9.30
C GLY A 6 2.07 17.05 -8.70
N ILE A 7 2.12 17.20 -7.37
CA ILE A 7 2.84 18.30 -6.73
C ILE A 7 4.34 17.97 -6.73
N LYS A 8 5.17 18.87 -7.26
CA LYS A 8 6.63 18.75 -7.22
C LYS A 8 7.14 18.58 -5.79
N GLY A 9 7.92 17.53 -5.54
CA GLY A 9 8.41 17.15 -4.21
C GLY A 9 7.48 16.23 -3.42
N TYR A 10 6.32 15.85 -3.98
CA TYR A 10 5.46 14.84 -3.37
C TYR A 10 6.10 13.45 -3.47
N VAL A 11 6.12 12.73 -2.36
CA VAL A 11 6.58 11.35 -2.28
C VAL A 11 5.42 10.46 -1.88
N ARG A 12 5.32 9.30 -2.53
CA ARG A 12 4.30 8.29 -2.27
C ARG A 12 4.96 6.92 -2.22
N THR A 13 4.58 6.11 -1.24
CA THR A 13 4.88 4.68 -1.22
C THR A 13 3.69 3.92 -1.75
N ASP A 14 3.91 3.17 -2.83
CA ASP A 14 2.94 2.28 -3.42
C ASP A 14 3.25 0.84 -3.02
N VAL A 15 2.22 0.16 -2.51
CA VAL A 15 2.31 -1.19 -1.95
C VAL A 15 1.44 -2.11 -2.80
N PHE A 16 2.09 -3.04 -3.49
CA PHE A 16 1.43 -4.09 -4.24
C PHE A 16 1.47 -5.37 -3.43
N ILE A 17 0.35 -6.07 -3.34
CA ILE A 17 0.17 -7.21 -2.44
C ILE A 17 -0.65 -8.27 -3.17
N THR A 18 -0.23 -9.53 -3.11
CA THR A 18 -1.08 -10.65 -3.52
C THR A 18 -1.43 -11.53 -2.33
N SER A 19 -2.72 -11.83 -2.16
CA SER A 19 -3.22 -12.77 -1.15
C SER A 19 -4.56 -13.38 -1.56
N TYR A 20 -4.78 -14.64 -1.19
CA TYR A 20 -6.08 -15.30 -1.30
C TYR A 20 -7.00 -14.99 -0.11
N ASP A 21 -6.45 -14.49 1.01
CA ASP A 21 -7.22 -14.18 2.21
C ASP A 21 -7.52 -12.68 2.30
N GLU A 22 -8.72 -12.31 1.81
CA GLU A 22 -9.23 -10.95 1.89
C GLU A 22 -9.35 -10.45 3.34
N GLY A 23 -9.59 -11.33 4.31
CA GLY A 23 -9.67 -10.97 5.73
C GLY A 23 -8.33 -10.45 6.26
N SER A 24 -7.23 -11.12 5.90
CA SER A 24 -5.88 -10.69 6.28
C SER A 24 -5.46 -9.41 5.57
N VAL A 25 -5.83 -9.24 4.30
CA VAL A 25 -5.60 -7.97 3.59
C VAL A 25 -6.36 -6.81 4.26
N ASN A 26 -7.61 -7.01 4.66
CA ASN A 26 -8.40 -5.98 5.34
C ASN A 26 -7.80 -5.59 6.69
N LYS A 27 -7.24 -6.54 7.45
CA LYS A 27 -6.50 -6.27 8.69
C LYS A 27 -5.24 -5.45 8.43
N LEU A 28 -4.44 -5.87 7.44
CA LEU A 28 -3.24 -5.15 7.03
C LEU A 28 -3.57 -3.71 6.61
N VAL A 29 -4.57 -3.52 5.74
CA VAL A 29 -5.00 -2.19 5.29
C VAL A 29 -5.46 -1.33 6.47
N SER A 30 -6.16 -1.93 7.44
CA SER A 30 -6.60 -1.21 8.66
C SER A 30 -5.41 -0.78 9.52
N GLU A 31 -4.39 -1.62 9.65
CA GLU A 31 -3.14 -1.27 10.35
C GLU A 31 -2.35 -0.18 9.61
N LEU A 32 -2.29 -0.22 8.27
CA LEU A 32 -1.65 0.83 7.49
C LEU A 32 -2.38 2.17 7.65
N LYS A 33 -3.72 2.15 7.63
CA LYS A 33 -4.56 3.34 7.84
C LYS A 33 -4.44 3.95 9.24
N SER A 34 -4.15 3.14 10.26
CA SER A 34 -4.00 3.67 11.63
C SER A 34 -2.64 4.33 11.87
N ARG A 35 -1.63 4.03 11.04
CA ARG A 35 -0.25 4.52 11.20
C ARG A 35 0.15 5.57 10.17
N PHE A 36 -0.42 5.53 8.96
CA PHE A 36 0.00 6.37 7.84
C PHE A 36 -1.18 7.01 7.14
N ASN A 37 -0.91 8.05 6.36
CA ASN A 37 -1.91 8.65 5.49
C ASN A 37 -2.09 7.82 4.21
N VAL A 38 -2.99 6.85 4.26
CA VAL A 38 -3.36 6.01 3.10
C VAL A 38 -4.27 6.81 2.16
N VAL A 39 -3.76 7.13 0.98
CA VAL A 39 -4.45 7.96 -0.03
C VAL A 39 -5.24 7.13 -1.05
N GLY A 40 -5.00 5.82 -1.13
CA GLY A 40 -5.73 4.94 -2.04
C GLY A 40 -5.64 3.47 -1.61
N VAL A 41 -6.74 2.74 -1.81
CA VAL A 41 -6.81 1.28 -1.68
C VAL A 41 -7.64 0.77 -2.84
N VAL A 42 -7.09 -0.13 -3.64
CA VAL A 42 -7.74 -0.69 -4.82
C VAL A 42 -7.49 -2.18 -4.86
N ARG A 43 -8.53 -2.97 -5.14
CA ARG A 43 -8.41 -4.37 -5.55
C ARG A 43 -8.44 -4.42 -7.08
N SER A 44 -7.54 -5.19 -7.68
CA SER A 44 -7.50 -5.34 -9.14
C SER A 44 -8.81 -5.96 -9.66
N SER A 45 -9.32 -5.43 -10.77
CA SER A 45 -10.49 -5.97 -11.46
C SER A 45 -10.17 -7.15 -12.38
N VAL A 46 -8.87 -7.38 -12.66
CA VAL A 46 -8.39 -8.44 -13.56
C VAL A 46 -7.84 -9.63 -12.80
N VAL A 47 -7.19 -9.38 -11.66
CA VAL A 47 -6.57 -10.40 -10.81
C VAL A 47 -7.15 -10.25 -9.40
N SER A 48 -8.06 -11.14 -9.00
CA SER A 48 -8.82 -11.02 -7.75
C SER A 48 -7.95 -11.02 -6.49
N GLU A 49 -6.75 -11.55 -6.56
CA GLU A 49 -5.82 -11.69 -5.44
C GLU A 49 -4.92 -10.46 -5.29
N LEU A 50 -4.90 -9.56 -6.27
CA LEU A 50 -3.98 -8.43 -6.31
C LEU A 50 -4.62 -7.17 -5.72
N TYR A 51 -3.92 -6.59 -4.75
CA TYR A 51 -4.30 -5.37 -4.05
C TYR A 51 -3.21 -4.31 -4.19
N TYR A 52 -3.65 -3.06 -4.20
CA TYR A 52 -2.82 -1.88 -4.32
C TYR A 52 -3.18 -0.88 -3.22
N VAL A 53 -2.18 -0.46 -2.45
CA VAL A 53 -2.33 0.55 -1.39
C VAL A 53 -1.33 1.67 -1.66
N SER A 54 -1.82 2.90 -1.76
CA SER A 54 -1.00 4.10 -1.91
C SER A 54 -0.95 4.86 -0.59
N ILE A 55 0.25 5.20 -0.16
CA ILE A 55 0.52 5.87 1.12
C ILE A 55 1.34 7.13 0.85
N GLU A 56 0.93 8.26 1.42
CA GLU A 56 1.70 9.50 1.33
C GLU A 56 2.98 9.42 2.18
N GLY A 57 4.10 9.87 1.60
CA GLY A 57 5.43 9.86 2.23
C GLY A 57 6.33 8.71 1.76
N ASP A 58 7.57 8.74 2.26
CA ASP A 58 8.53 7.64 2.11
C ASP A 58 8.45 6.75 3.36
N VAL A 59 7.66 5.68 3.30
CA VAL A 59 7.42 4.75 4.42
C VAL A 59 7.78 3.31 4.06
N VAL A 60 8.64 3.13 3.06
CA VAL A 60 8.99 1.81 2.51
C VAL A 60 9.55 0.88 3.59
N GLY A 61 10.38 1.39 4.50
CA GLY A 61 10.99 0.60 5.56
C GLY A 61 9.97 0.10 6.57
N GLU A 62 9.13 1.00 7.07
CA GLU A 62 8.12 0.72 8.08
C GLU A 62 7.03 -0.22 7.53
N VAL A 63 6.58 0.01 6.29
CA VAL A 63 5.61 -0.87 5.63
C VAL A 63 6.19 -2.27 5.44
N ARG A 64 7.48 -2.39 5.09
CA ARG A 64 8.13 -3.70 4.95
C ARG A 64 8.12 -4.49 6.27
N GLU A 65 8.43 -3.85 7.39
CA GLU A 65 8.38 -4.51 8.70
C GLU A 65 6.94 -4.87 9.12
N ILE A 66 5.95 -4.07 8.73
CA ILE A 66 4.54 -4.41 8.94
C ILE A 66 4.17 -5.66 8.14
N LEU A 67 4.50 -5.71 6.84
CA LEU A 67 4.17 -6.82 5.93
C LEU A 67 4.74 -8.17 6.39
N LYS A 68 5.94 -8.19 6.99
CA LYS A 68 6.54 -9.42 7.54
C LYS A 68 5.70 -10.10 8.61
N ARG A 69 4.78 -9.38 9.25
CA ARG A 69 3.88 -9.91 10.30
C ARG A 69 2.60 -10.55 9.72
N TYR A 70 2.41 -10.52 8.41
CA TYR A 70 1.24 -11.08 7.71
C TYR A 70 1.67 -12.23 6.79
N PRO A 71 1.79 -13.47 7.30
CA PRO A 71 2.23 -14.62 6.52
C PRO A 71 1.28 -15.01 5.37
N GLU A 72 0.03 -14.54 5.41
CA GLU A 72 -0.98 -14.75 4.37
C GLU A 72 -0.71 -13.90 3.12
N ILE A 73 0.24 -12.95 3.18
CA ILE A 73 0.73 -12.22 2.03
C ILE A 73 1.77 -13.07 1.30
N LEU A 74 1.38 -13.57 0.13
CA LEU A 74 2.21 -14.49 -0.67
C LEU A 74 3.35 -13.78 -1.39
N TRP A 75 3.08 -12.55 -1.81
CA TRP A 75 4.05 -11.72 -2.51
C TRP A 75 3.68 -10.25 -2.31
N TYR A 76 4.70 -9.40 -2.29
CA TYR A 76 4.53 -7.96 -2.27
C TYR A 76 5.65 -7.24 -3.02
N LYS A 77 5.35 -6.01 -3.45
CA LYS A 77 6.32 -5.05 -3.97
C LYS A 77 6.06 -3.69 -3.33
N LEU A 78 7.15 -2.99 -3.02
CA LEU A 78 7.12 -1.63 -2.48
C LEU A 78 7.85 -0.71 -3.45
N ASP A 79 7.14 0.28 -3.98
CA ASP A 79 7.69 1.28 -4.88
C ASP A 79 7.63 2.65 -4.22
N LYS A 80 8.75 3.37 -4.26
CA LYS A 80 8.80 4.80 -3.92
C LYS A 80 8.60 5.61 -5.20
N VAL A 81 7.54 6.40 -5.24
CA VAL A 81 7.22 7.32 -6.33
C VAL A 81 7.50 8.74 -5.86
N GLU A 82 8.44 9.40 -6.53
CA GLU A 82 8.78 10.81 -6.30
C GLU A 82 8.38 11.63 -7.52
N PHE A 83 7.54 12.64 -7.32
CA PHE A 83 7.07 13.52 -8.38
C PHE A 83 8.05 14.72 -8.47
N LYS A 84 8.87 14.74 -9.53
CA LYS A 84 9.89 15.77 -9.79
C LYS A 84 9.38 16.94 -10.63
#